data_AF-A0A424NGZ1-F1
#
_entry.id   AF-A0A424NGZ1-F1
#
_cell.length_a   1.000
_cell.length_b   1.000
_cell.length_c   1.000
_cell.angle_alpha   90.00
_cell.angle_beta   90.00
_cell.angle_gamma   90.00
#
_symmetry.space_group_name_H-M   'P 1'
#
loop_
_entity.id
_entity.type
_entity.pdbx_description
1 polymer ?
#
loop_
_entity_poly.entity_id
_entity_poly.type
_entity_poly.pdbx_seq_one_letter_code
_entity_poly.pdbx_strand_id
1 'polypeptide(L)'
;MKKYFFLFFLQCLNINYCQSQQETQKRLEKEKAILVKEIKQINSILFSNNNIKKSALDEIQDLDVKIRVRNKLIKVTNQEINLISKQININQRDIEIQRVQLVKLKDDYANMIRKSYYSKSRQSRLMFLFSSESFYQAYNRFKYLSQYAKHRKKQGEIIFKKTNLLNKLNIELLSKKVNKESLIRENQVSQLIYQKEIESQKLMIGELIKKQKDLEYRIRKNEKKIAAFDKEIERLIKVAIDNANRKTSSPSTLNFSITPEAKLVGKSFYANKGKLPWPVEEGIVIQNFGTQLHPVVRTTKIRSNGITIATNQTADARAIFKGIVMTVLSYKGSNPTVLVQHGSYITAYTNLEVVYVKKGQSLRPKEKIGKVFTNPTTGKTELKFSIFQSSTPINPKGWIYRL
;
A
#
# COMPACT_ATOMS: atom_id res chain seq x y z
N MET A 1 -38.06 20.72 -16.12
CA MET A 1 -37.04 19.70 -16.41
C MET A 1 -35.64 20.02 -15.84
N LYS A 2 -35.10 21.24 -15.98
CA LYS A 2 -33.74 21.59 -15.48
C LYS A 2 -33.50 21.39 -13.96
N LYS A 3 -34.49 21.63 -13.08
CA LYS A 3 -34.38 21.40 -11.62
C LYS A 3 -34.24 19.91 -11.24
N TYR A 4 -34.91 19.01 -11.96
CA TYR A 4 -34.82 17.56 -11.70
C TYR A 4 -33.49 16.97 -12.20
N PHE A 5 -32.95 17.51 -13.30
CA PHE A 5 -31.62 17.13 -13.79
C PHE A 5 -30.50 17.55 -12.83
N PHE A 6 -30.60 18.75 -12.23
CA PHE A 6 -29.62 19.21 -11.23
C PHE A 6 -29.67 18.39 -9.94
N LEU A 7 -30.86 18.01 -9.45
CA LEU A 7 -31.02 17.13 -8.29
C LEU A 7 -30.48 15.71 -8.55
N PHE A 8 -30.68 15.18 -9.76
CA PHE A 8 -30.14 13.89 -10.17
C PHE A 8 -28.60 13.93 -10.26
N PHE A 9 -28.04 14.99 -10.86
CA PHE A 9 -26.59 15.19 -10.95
C PHE A 9 -25.93 15.33 -9.57
N LEU A 10 -26.58 16.03 -8.63
CA LEU A 10 -26.11 16.17 -7.25
C LEU A 10 -26.17 14.82 -6.48
N GLN A 11 -27.17 13.98 -6.75
CA GLN A 11 -27.25 12.63 -6.18
C GLN A 11 -26.16 11.69 -6.74
N CYS A 12 -25.88 11.76 -8.04
CA CYS A 12 -24.80 10.99 -8.66
C CYS A 12 -23.41 11.39 -8.13
N LEU A 13 -23.16 12.68 -7.86
CA LEU A 13 -21.90 13.14 -7.25
C LEU A 13 -21.69 12.54 -5.83
N ASN A 14 -22.72 12.49 -5.00
CA ASN A 14 -22.61 11.98 -3.63
C ASN A 14 -22.32 10.46 -3.54
N ILE A 15 -22.85 9.66 -4.48
CA ILE A 15 -22.59 8.21 -4.53
C ILE A 15 -21.13 7.93 -4.88
N ASN A 16 -20.56 8.66 -5.84
CA ASN A 16 -19.16 8.52 -6.26
C ASN A 16 -18.17 8.87 -5.14
N TYR A 17 -18.48 9.86 -4.30
CA TYR A 17 -17.63 10.22 -3.16
C TYR A 17 -17.61 9.15 -2.04
N CYS A 18 -18.74 8.48 -1.80
CA CYS A 18 -18.83 7.44 -0.76
C CYS A 18 -18.03 6.17 -1.16
N GLN A 19 -18.14 5.74 -2.42
CA GLN A 19 -17.39 4.60 -2.95
C GLN A 19 -15.88 4.86 -2.94
N SER A 20 -15.45 6.06 -3.34
CA SER A 20 -14.03 6.46 -3.31
C SER A 20 -13.41 6.43 -1.91
N GLN A 21 -14.18 6.83 -0.88
CA GLN A 21 -13.71 6.80 0.51
C GLN A 21 -13.55 5.38 1.05
N GLN A 22 -14.49 4.49 0.73
CA GLN A 22 -14.42 3.09 1.17
C GLN A 22 -13.26 2.33 0.51
N GLU A 23 -12.98 2.61 -0.77
CA GLU A 23 -11.79 2.07 -1.44
C GLU A 23 -10.49 2.58 -0.82
N THR A 24 -10.44 3.88 -0.47
CA THR A 24 -9.29 4.49 0.18
C THR A 24 -9.01 3.84 1.54
N GLN A 25 -10.06 3.58 2.34
CA GLN A 25 -9.94 2.90 3.62
C GLN A 25 -9.37 1.48 3.47
N LYS A 26 -9.97 0.67 2.59
CA LYS A 26 -9.49 -0.70 2.32
C LYS A 26 -8.03 -0.73 1.84
N ARG A 27 -7.60 0.27 1.08
CA ARG A 27 -6.21 0.42 0.65
C ARG A 27 -5.28 0.66 1.83
N LEU A 28 -5.65 1.55 2.76
CA LEU A 28 -4.87 1.84 3.96
C LEU A 28 -4.77 0.62 4.88
N GLU A 29 -5.88 -0.10 5.08
CA GLU A 29 -5.91 -1.35 5.86
C GLU A 29 -4.97 -2.41 5.28
N LYS A 30 -4.99 -2.60 3.95
CA LYS A 30 -4.06 -3.50 3.26
C LYS A 30 -2.61 -3.05 3.42
N GLU A 31 -2.32 -1.75 3.24
CA GLU A 31 -0.96 -1.23 3.40
C GLU A 31 -0.46 -1.38 4.84
N LYS A 32 -1.31 -1.12 5.84
CA LYS A 32 -1.01 -1.37 7.25
C LYS A 32 -0.66 -2.85 7.49
N ALA A 33 -1.48 -3.78 6.99
CA ALA A 33 -1.24 -5.21 7.15
C ALA A 33 0.09 -5.65 6.52
N ILE A 34 0.45 -5.11 5.34
CA ILE A 34 1.73 -5.36 4.69
C ILE A 34 2.89 -4.84 5.56
N LEU A 35 2.79 -3.62 6.10
CA LEU A 35 3.85 -3.04 6.93
C LEU A 35 4.05 -3.81 8.25
N VAL A 36 2.98 -4.33 8.85
CA VAL A 36 3.07 -5.19 10.05
C VAL A 36 3.77 -6.52 9.72
N LYS A 37 3.45 -7.14 8.58
CA LYS A 37 4.15 -8.33 8.10
C LYS A 37 5.64 -8.04 7.81
N GLU A 38 5.93 -6.91 7.17
CA GLU A 38 7.29 -6.45 6.88
C GLU A 38 8.09 -6.26 8.17
N ILE A 39 7.50 -5.68 9.22
CA ILE A 39 8.11 -5.58 10.55
C ILE A 39 8.42 -6.95 11.15
N LYS A 40 7.50 -7.92 11.03
CA LYS A 40 7.72 -9.28 11.53
C LYS A 40 8.88 -9.95 10.80
N GLN A 41 8.94 -9.81 9.48
CA GLN A 41 10.06 -10.27 8.66
C GLN A 41 11.36 -9.56 9.04
N ILE A 42 11.33 -8.26 9.36
CA ILE A 42 12.52 -7.51 9.74
C ILE A 42 13.11 -8.11 11.02
N ASN A 43 12.25 -8.40 12.00
CA ASN A 43 12.69 -9.04 13.23
C ASN A 43 13.27 -10.44 12.98
N SER A 44 12.68 -11.25 12.08
CA SER A 44 13.17 -12.60 11.79
C SER A 44 14.44 -12.63 10.93
N ILE A 45 14.58 -11.71 9.96
CA ILE A 45 15.71 -11.70 9.02
C ILE A 45 16.89 -10.90 9.57
N LEU A 46 16.63 -9.73 10.17
CA LEU A 46 17.69 -8.82 10.63
C LEU A 46 18.04 -9.00 12.11
N PHE A 47 17.14 -9.48 12.97
CA PHE A 47 17.36 -9.47 14.43
C PHE A 47 17.31 -10.85 15.13
N SER A 48 17.22 -11.96 14.38
CA SER A 48 17.14 -13.31 14.96
C SER A 48 18.48 -13.89 15.45
N ASN A 49 19.60 -13.44 14.87
CA ASN A 49 20.93 -13.99 15.15
C ASN A 49 21.69 -13.21 16.22
N ASN A 50 21.46 -13.55 17.48
CA ASN A 50 22.16 -12.93 18.64
C ASN A 50 23.61 -13.45 18.82
N ASN A 51 23.99 -14.56 18.20
CA ASN A 51 25.30 -15.20 18.38
C ASN A 51 26.41 -14.60 17.51
N ILE A 52 26.08 -13.76 16.53
CA ILE A 52 27.04 -13.13 15.62
C ILE A 52 27.30 -11.71 16.10
N LYS A 53 28.54 -11.39 16.50
CA LYS A 53 28.94 -10.03 16.88
C LYS A 53 28.93 -9.13 15.65
N LYS A 54 27.82 -8.43 15.42
CA LYS A 54 27.70 -7.45 14.34
C LYS A 54 28.56 -6.23 14.61
N SER A 55 28.94 -5.53 13.53
CA SER A 55 29.54 -4.21 13.67
C SER A 55 28.48 -3.22 14.16
N ALA A 56 28.83 -2.29 15.03
CA ALA A 56 27.91 -1.24 15.49
C ALA A 56 27.32 -0.43 14.32
N LEU A 57 28.04 -0.29 13.20
CA LEU A 57 27.51 0.33 11.98
C LEU A 57 26.38 -0.49 11.35
N ASP A 58 26.52 -1.81 11.33
CA ASP A 58 25.53 -2.73 10.74
C ASP A 58 24.25 -2.77 11.57
N GLU A 59 24.38 -2.71 12.90
CA GLU A 59 23.25 -2.62 13.83
C GLU A 59 22.45 -1.33 13.64
N ILE A 60 23.15 -0.20 13.47
CA ILE A 60 22.49 1.09 13.19
C ILE A 60 21.76 1.07 11.85
N GLN A 61 22.33 0.43 10.82
CA GLN A 61 21.68 0.28 9.52
C GLN A 61 20.42 -0.61 9.60
N ASP A 62 20.50 -1.74 10.30
CA ASP A 62 19.35 -2.64 10.52
C ASP A 62 18.23 -1.92 11.30
N LEU A 63 18.61 -1.16 12.32
CA LEU A 63 17.70 -0.35 13.12
C LEU A 63 17.07 0.78 12.29
N ASP A 64 17.81 1.44 11.40
CA ASP A 64 17.29 2.45 10.48
C ASP A 64 16.18 1.89 9.57
N VAL A 65 16.37 0.69 9.02
CA VAL A 65 15.36 0.01 8.20
C VAL A 65 14.08 -0.22 9.01
N LYS A 66 14.22 -0.72 10.24
CA LYS A 66 13.09 -0.95 11.16
C LYS A 66 12.35 0.35 11.50
N ILE A 67 13.07 1.40 11.85
CA ILE A 67 12.56 2.75 12.16
C ILE A 67 11.79 3.30 10.96
N ARG A 68 12.33 3.17 9.75
CA ARG A 68 11.72 3.68 8.52
C ARG A 68 10.36 3.03 8.23
N VAL A 69 10.28 1.70 8.35
CA VAL A 69 9.01 0.96 8.17
C VAL A 69 8.03 1.31 9.29
N ARG A 70 8.48 1.49 10.53
CA ARG A 70 7.63 1.88 11.65
C ARG A 70 7.05 3.29 11.49
N ASN A 71 7.88 4.25 11.10
CA ASN A 71 7.43 5.61 10.79
C ASN A 71 6.36 5.59 9.69
N LYS A 72 6.56 4.75 8.67
CA LYS A 72 5.56 4.56 7.61
C LYS A 72 4.26 3.96 8.15
N LEU A 73 4.33 2.95 9.02
CA LEU A 73 3.17 2.35 9.68
C LEU A 73 2.38 3.40 10.50
N ILE A 74 3.08 4.22 11.28
CA ILE A 74 2.48 5.31 12.06
C ILE A 74 1.79 6.32 11.13
N LYS A 75 2.45 6.70 10.03
CA LYS A 75 1.89 7.64 9.05
C LYS A 75 0.62 7.09 8.38
N VAL A 76 0.62 5.83 7.96
CA VAL A 76 -0.55 5.17 7.35
C VAL A 76 -1.68 5.03 8.36
N THR A 77 -1.38 4.61 9.59
CA THR A 77 -2.37 4.50 10.67
C THR A 77 -2.99 5.86 11.01
N ASN A 78 -2.19 6.94 11.06
CA ASN A 78 -2.71 8.30 11.25
C ASN A 78 -3.64 8.74 10.10
N GLN A 79 -3.31 8.41 8.85
CA GLN A 79 -4.18 8.70 7.70
C GLN A 79 -5.51 7.96 7.80
N GLU A 80 -5.48 6.69 8.21
CA GLU A 80 -6.67 5.86 8.46
C GLU A 80 -7.54 6.45 9.58
N ILE A 81 -6.94 6.79 10.72
CA ILE A 81 -7.64 7.43 11.85
C ILE A 81 -8.30 8.74 11.43
N ASN A 82 -7.61 9.57 10.63
CA ASN A 82 -8.15 10.84 10.15
C ASN A 82 -9.34 10.63 9.20
N LEU A 83 -9.26 9.64 8.32
CA LEU A 83 -10.34 9.29 7.40
C LEU A 83 -11.57 8.78 8.16
N ILE A 84 -11.38 7.86 9.11
CA ILE A 84 -12.46 7.35 9.97
C ILE A 84 -13.06 8.48 10.81
N SER A 85 -12.23 9.39 11.34
CA SER A 85 -12.71 10.56 12.09
C SER A 85 -13.60 11.46 11.25
N LYS A 86 -13.22 11.72 9.99
CA LYS A 86 -14.04 12.51 9.06
C LYS A 86 -15.39 11.83 8.80
N GLN A 87 -15.40 10.52 8.59
CA GLN A 87 -16.63 9.74 8.39
C GLN A 87 -17.53 9.77 9.63
N ILE A 88 -16.97 9.58 10.82
CA ILE A 88 -17.70 9.69 12.10
C ILE A 88 -18.35 11.06 12.22
N ASN A 89 -17.62 12.14 11.93
CA ASN A 89 -18.13 13.50 12.04
C ASN A 89 -19.25 13.80 11.03
N ILE A 90 -19.20 13.22 9.83
CA ILE A 90 -20.27 13.34 8.82
C ILE A 90 -21.49 12.55 9.28
N ASN A 91 -21.31 11.27 9.60
CA ASN A 91 -22.39 10.38 10.04
C ASN A 91 -23.09 10.91 11.30
N GLN A 92 -22.34 11.46 12.25
CA GLN A 92 -22.91 12.05 13.46
C GLN A 92 -23.77 13.27 13.13
N ARG A 93 -23.34 14.14 12.21
CA ARG A 93 -24.16 15.27 11.74
C ARG A 93 -25.43 14.81 11.04
N ASP A 94 -25.32 13.81 10.17
CA ASP A 94 -26.47 13.27 9.44
C ASP A 94 -27.48 12.60 10.38
N ILE A 95 -27.00 11.87 11.40
CA ILE A 95 -27.82 11.28 12.46
C ILE A 95 -28.56 12.38 13.24
N GLU A 96 -27.88 13.46 13.64
CA GLU A 96 -28.54 14.56 14.35
C GLU A 96 -29.61 15.25 13.48
N ILE A 97 -29.32 15.50 12.19
CA ILE A 97 -30.32 16.05 11.26
C ILE A 97 -31.53 15.11 11.14
N GLN A 98 -31.31 13.81 10.96
CA GLN A 98 -32.39 12.82 10.87
C GLN A 98 -33.18 12.71 12.18
N ARG A 99 -32.51 12.84 13.33
CA ARG A 99 -33.12 12.85 14.65
C ARG A 99 -34.06 14.04 14.82
N VAL A 100 -33.61 15.26 14.48
CA VAL A 100 -34.44 16.47 14.52
C VAL A 100 -35.65 16.33 13.61
N GLN A 101 -35.47 15.82 12.37
CA GLN A 101 -36.59 15.56 11.46
C GLN A 101 -37.57 14.52 12.00
N LEU A 102 -37.08 13.47 12.67
CA LEU A 102 -37.93 12.44 13.25
C LEU A 102 -38.73 12.97 14.43
N VAL A 103 -38.14 13.82 15.27
CA VAL A 103 -38.84 14.50 16.37
C VAL A 103 -39.97 15.36 15.82
N LYS A 104 -39.69 16.20 14.81
CA LYS A 104 -40.72 17.01 14.15
C LYS A 104 -41.85 16.16 13.57
N LEU A 105 -41.51 15.07 12.87
CA LEU A 105 -42.50 14.16 12.29
C LEU A 105 -43.37 13.48 13.36
N LYS A 106 -42.78 13.11 14.51
CA LYS A 106 -43.51 12.55 15.65
C LYS A 106 -44.45 13.59 16.29
N ASP A 107 -44.00 14.84 16.41
CA ASP A 107 -44.83 15.93 16.94
C ASP A 107 -46.01 16.26 16.02
N ASP A 108 -45.77 16.42 14.72
CA ASP A 108 -46.82 16.63 13.70
C ASP A 108 -47.83 15.47 13.73
N TYR A 109 -47.36 14.24 13.83
CA TYR A 109 -48.21 13.06 13.95
C TYR A 109 -49.01 13.08 15.25
N ALA A 110 -48.39 13.38 16.40
CA ALA A 110 -49.08 13.49 17.69
C ALA A 110 -50.16 14.57 17.67
N ASN A 111 -49.87 15.74 17.09
CA ASN A 111 -50.82 16.83 16.89
C ASN A 111 -52.00 16.39 16.02
N MET A 112 -51.75 15.69 14.92
CA MET A 112 -52.79 15.11 14.06
C MET A 112 -53.67 14.12 14.82
N ILE A 113 -53.08 13.23 15.64
CA ILE A 113 -53.80 12.26 16.46
C ILE A 113 -54.66 12.95 17.51
N ARG A 114 -54.10 13.96 18.20
CA ARG A 114 -54.78 14.74 19.23
C ARG A 114 -55.97 15.52 18.66
N LYS A 115 -55.79 16.23 17.55
CA LYS A 115 -56.91 16.90 16.83
C LYS A 115 -57.99 15.91 16.42
N SER A 116 -57.58 14.75 15.90
CA SER A 116 -58.47 13.63 15.54
C SER A 116 -59.13 12.95 16.74
N TYR A 117 -58.67 13.22 17.97
CA TYR A 117 -59.28 12.75 19.22
C TYR A 117 -60.26 13.76 19.80
N TYR A 118 -59.93 15.05 19.80
CA TYR A 118 -60.87 16.09 20.22
C TYR A 118 -62.05 16.23 19.26
N SER A 119 -61.88 15.92 17.98
CA SER A 119 -62.96 15.91 16.99
C SER A 119 -63.84 14.63 17.04
N LYS A 120 -63.74 13.79 18.09
CA LYS A 120 -63.98 12.33 18.03
C LYS A 120 -64.98 11.79 19.04
N SER A 121 -66.14 12.41 19.20
CA SER A 121 -67.29 11.58 19.59
C SER A 121 -67.52 10.52 18.49
N ARG A 122 -67.73 9.24 18.83
CA ARG A 122 -68.00 8.16 17.85
C ARG A 122 -69.30 8.43 17.09
N GLN A 123 -70.26 9.11 17.72
CA GLN A 123 -71.42 9.70 17.08
C GLN A 123 -71.03 10.75 16.06
N SER A 124 -70.01 11.59 16.30
CA SER A 124 -69.61 12.67 15.36
C SER A 124 -69.16 12.17 13.98
N ARG A 125 -68.60 10.96 13.83
CA ARG A 125 -68.16 10.47 12.50
C ARG A 125 -69.30 9.93 11.64
N LEU A 126 -70.18 9.12 12.25
CA LEU A 126 -71.39 8.65 11.58
C LEU A 126 -72.34 9.83 11.39
N MET A 127 -72.50 10.70 12.39
CA MET A 127 -73.25 11.95 12.28
C MET A 127 -72.67 12.86 11.19
N PHE A 128 -71.35 12.98 11.03
CA PHE A 128 -70.74 13.75 9.94
C PHE A 128 -71.02 13.16 8.55
N LEU A 129 -71.14 11.83 8.45
CA LEU A 129 -71.53 11.18 7.20
C LEU A 129 -73.04 11.34 6.94
N PHE A 130 -73.88 11.19 7.97
CA PHE A 130 -75.34 11.27 7.89
C PHE A 130 -75.90 12.70 7.89
N SER A 131 -75.14 13.71 8.34
CA SER A 131 -75.48 15.14 8.23
C SER A 131 -75.17 15.72 6.85
N SER A 132 -75.18 14.89 5.82
CA SER A 132 -74.94 15.31 4.44
C SER A 132 -76.27 15.64 3.78
N GLU A 133 -76.32 16.75 3.04
CA GLU A 133 -77.51 17.22 2.33
C GLU A 133 -77.80 16.38 1.07
N SER A 134 -76.81 15.66 0.55
CA SER A 134 -76.94 14.77 -0.62
C SER A 134 -76.06 13.53 -0.54
N PHE A 135 -76.44 12.48 -1.27
CA PHE A 135 -75.64 11.25 -1.41
C PHE A 135 -74.24 11.52 -1.96
N TYR A 136 -74.10 12.44 -2.92
CA TYR A 136 -72.81 12.85 -3.47
C TYR A 136 -71.90 13.48 -2.41
N GLN A 137 -72.45 14.35 -1.54
CA GLN A 137 -71.70 14.95 -0.44
C GLN A 137 -71.27 13.89 0.59
N ALA A 138 -72.15 12.94 0.93
CA ALA A 138 -71.82 11.83 1.83
C ALA A 138 -70.69 10.94 1.27
N TYR A 139 -70.75 10.62 -0.03
CA TYR A 139 -69.70 9.86 -0.73
C TYR A 139 -68.33 10.56 -0.67
N ASN A 140 -68.30 11.88 -0.93
CA ASN A 140 -67.08 12.67 -0.84
C ASN A 140 -66.53 12.74 0.60
N ARG A 141 -67.38 12.92 1.62
CA ARG A 141 -67.00 12.88 3.04
C ARG A 141 -66.40 11.52 3.41
N PHE A 142 -66.99 10.42 2.96
CA PHE A 142 -66.44 9.07 3.15
C PHE A 142 -65.07 8.90 2.48
N LYS A 143 -64.92 9.36 1.23
CA LYS A 143 -63.65 9.33 0.50
C LYS A 143 -62.55 10.09 1.25
N TYR A 144 -62.84 11.27 1.80
CA TYR A 144 -61.88 12.04 2.60
C TYR A 144 -61.48 11.33 3.90
N LEU A 145 -62.45 10.74 4.63
CA LEU A 145 -62.14 9.97 5.83
C LEU A 145 -61.23 8.77 5.52
N SER A 146 -61.49 8.08 4.41
CA SER A 146 -60.66 6.97 3.93
C SER A 146 -59.24 7.44 3.56
N GLN A 147 -59.11 8.54 2.82
CA GLN A 147 -57.81 9.13 2.47
C GLN A 147 -57.03 9.56 3.72
N TYR A 148 -57.70 10.18 4.69
CA TYR A 148 -57.09 10.58 5.95
C TYR A 148 -56.59 9.38 6.76
N ALA A 149 -57.39 8.31 6.85
CA ALA A 149 -56.98 7.06 7.49
C ALA A 149 -55.75 6.44 6.81
N LYS A 150 -55.72 6.42 5.47
CA LYS A 150 -54.56 5.97 4.68
C LYS A 150 -53.32 6.83 4.94
N HIS A 151 -53.48 8.16 4.96
CA HIS A 151 -52.39 9.09 5.25
C HIS A 151 -51.80 8.86 6.65
N ARG A 152 -52.66 8.72 7.67
CA ARG A 152 -52.25 8.40 9.05
C ARG A 152 -51.43 7.13 9.14
N LYS A 153 -51.90 6.04 8.51
CA LYS A 153 -51.16 4.77 8.45
C LYS A 153 -49.78 4.96 7.82
N LYS A 154 -49.71 5.65 6.67
CA LYS A 154 -48.47 5.95 5.97
C LYS A 154 -47.49 6.76 6.82
N GLN A 155 -47.96 7.78 7.55
CA GLN A 155 -47.10 8.56 8.46
C GLN A 155 -46.51 7.70 9.58
N GLY A 156 -47.32 6.82 10.19
CA GLY A 156 -46.84 5.87 11.18
C GLY A 156 -45.75 4.93 10.65
N GLU A 157 -45.93 4.39 9.44
CA GLU A 157 -44.94 3.54 8.77
C GLU A 157 -43.63 4.30 8.47
N ILE A 158 -43.70 5.57 8.05
CA ILE A 158 -42.52 6.41 7.81
C ILE A 158 -41.76 6.63 9.12
N ILE A 159 -42.45 6.96 10.21
CA ILE A 159 -41.85 7.14 11.54
C ILE A 159 -41.16 5.86 11.99
N PHE A 160 -41.81 4.70 11.82
CA PHE A 160 -41.24 3.40 12.17
C PHE A 160 -39.97 3.11 11.37
N LYS A 161 -40.02 3.24 10.02
CA LYS A 161 -38.86 3.02 9.14
C LYS A 161 -37.70 3.96 9.47
N LYS A 162 -37.97 5.25 9.68
CA LYS A 162 -36.94 6.23 10.08
C LYS A 162 -36.34 5.92 11.44
N THR A 163 -37.16 5.50 12.41
CA THR A 163 -36.67 5.13 13.76
C THR A 163 -35.73 3.93 13.68
N ASN A 164 -36.09 2.87 12.95
CA ASN A 164 -35.24 1.69 12.78
C ASN A 164 -33.94 2.01 12.03
N LEU A 165 -34.02 2.85 10.99
CA LEU A 165 -32.83 3.31 10.28
C LEU A 165 -31.89 4.09 11.22
N LEU A 166 -32.42 5.00 12.03
CA LEU A 166 -31.63 5.79 12.98
C LEU A 166 -30.94 4.88 14.02
N ASN A 167 -31.65 3.87 14.54
CA ASN A 167 -31.08 2.90 15.45
C ASN A 167 -29.92 2.11 14.80
N LYS A 168 -30.10 1.67 13.55
CA LYS A 168 -29.05 0.98 12.78
C LYS A 168 -27.82 1.89 12.58
N LEU A 169 -28.02 3.15 12.20
CA LEU A 169 -26.95 4.12 12.00
C LEU A 169 -26.20 4.41 13.31
N ASN A 170 -26.90 4.49 14.44
CA ASN A 170 -26.29 4.67 15.76
C ASN A 170 -25.40 3.48 16.15
N ILE A 171 -25.86 2.25 15.93
CA ILE A 171 -25.06 1.04 16.19
C ILE A 171 -23.79 1.02 15.32
N GLU A 172 -23.92 1.36 14.02
CA GLU A 172 -22.78 1.45 13.11
C GLU A 172 -21.80 2.57 13.50
N LEU A 173 -22.32 3.71 13.97
CA LEU A 173 -21.48 4.82 14.45
C LEU A 173 -20.68 4.40 15.69
N LEU A 174 -21.32 3.68 16.63
CA LEU A 174 -20.67 3.19 17.84
C LEU A 174 -19.55 2.19 17.49
N SER A 175 -19.79 1.23 16.61
CA SER A 175 -18.75 0.28 16.19
C SER A 175 -17.56 0.97 15.52
N LYS A 176 -17.81 1.98 14.68
CA LYS A 176 -16.75 2.82 14.09
C LYS A 176 -15.94 3.59 15.14
N LYS A 177 -16.58 4.11 16.20
CA LYS A 177 -15.90 4.79 17.31
C LYS A 177 -14.99 3.82 18.08
N VAL A 178 -15.48 2.64 18.42
CA VAL A 178 -14.69 1.60 19.11
C VAL A 178 -13.48 1.16 18.28
N ASN A 179 -13.67 0.91 16.98
CA ASN A 179 -12.57 0.57 16.08
C ASN A 179 -11.51 1.69 16.00
N LYS A 180 -11.95 2.95 15.91
CA LYS A 180 -11.06 4.11 15.92
C LYS A 180 -10.24 4.18 17.22
N GLU A 181 -10.86 3.95 18.37
CA GLU A 181 -10.15 3.94 19.66
C GLU A 181 -9.11 2.83 19.74
N SER A 182 -9.42 1.63 19.23
CA SER A 182 -8.45 0.54 19.13
C SER A 182 -7.25 0.93 18.27
N LEU A 183 -7.49 1.52 17.10
CA LEU A 183 -6.43 2.01 16.21
C LEU A 183 -5.56 3.08 16.87
N ILE A 184 -6.15 3.99 17.64
CA ILE A 184 -5.39 5.00 18.39
C ILE A 184 -4.46 4.33 19.41
N ARG A 185 -4.96 3.35 20.18
CA ARG A 185 -4.13 2.62 21.17
C ARG A 185 -2.96 1.89 20.50
N GLU A 186 -3.22 1.16 19.41
CA GLU A 186 -2.16 0.49 18.63
C GLU A 186 -1.11 1.47 18.09
N ASN A 187 -1.56 2.64 17.63
CA ASN A 187 -0.68 3.68 17.11
C ASN A 187 0.17 4.31 18.22
N GLN A 188 -0.39 4.54 19.41
CA GLN A 188 0.35 5.04 20.58
C GLN A 188 1.45 4.05 20.98
N VAL A 189 1.14 2.75 21.05
CA VAL A 189 2.15 1.71 21.32
C VAL A 189 3.25 1.74 20.25
N SER A 190 2.87 1.85 18.97
CA SER A 190 3.83 1.93 17.86
C SER A 190 4.73 3.16 17.96
N GLN A 191 4.19 4.31 18.40
CA GLN A 191 4.94 5.54 18.62
C GLN A 191 5.93 5.42 19.78
N LEU A 192 5.55 4.81 20.89
CA LEU A 192 6.45 4.57 22.02
C LEU A 192 7.62 3.66 21.63
N ILE A 193 7.35 2.58 20.88
CA ILE A 193 8.39 1.69 20.37
C ILE A 193 9.32 2.46 19.41
N TYR A 194 8.75 3.24 18.50
CA TYR A 194 9.51 4.07 17.57
C TYR A 194 10.43 5.07 18.28
N GLN A 195 9.96 5.70 19.36
CA GLN A 195 10.78 6.60 20.18
C GLN A 195 11.97 5.88 20.82
N LYS A 196 11.72 4.70 21.42
CA LYS A 196 12.79 3.86 21.99
C LYS A 196 13.82 3.43 20.94
N GLU A 197 13.37 3.04 19.75
CA GLU A 197 14.26 2.67 18.63
C GLU A 197 15.13 3.86 18.19
N ILE A 198 14.56 5.06 18.08
CA ILE A 198 15.32 6.28 17.77
C ILE A 198 16.34 6.61 18.86
N GLU A 199 15.95 6.49 20.13
CA GLU A 199 16.84 6.78 21.26
C GLU A 199 18.03 5.82 21.27
N SER A 200 17.78 4.52 21.12
CA SER A 200 18.82 3.50 20.97
C SER A 200 19.74 3.80 19.79
N GLN A 201 19.18 4.15 18.62
CA GLN A 201 19.97 4.51 17.44
C GLN A 201 20.87 5.72 17.71
N LYS A 202 20.36 6.76 18.40
CA LYS A 202 21.13 7.97 18.74
C LYS A 202 22.29 7.66 19.69
N LEU A 203 22.07 6.80 20.70
CA LEU A 203 23.12 6.38 21.63
C LEU A 203 24.26 5.65 20.89
N MET A 204 23.92 4.67 20.05
CA MET A 204 24.89 3.93 19.23
C MET A 204 25.68 4.85 18.28
N ILE A 205 24.99 5.82 17.65
CA ILE A 205 25.65 6.84 16.82
C ILE A 205 26.60 7.70 17.66
N GLY A 206 26.20 8.11 18.86
CA GLY A 206 27.04 8.89 19.77
C GLY A 206 28.33 8.17 20.15
N GLU A 207 28.28 6.86 20.37
CA GLU A 207 29.46 6.02 20.61
C GLU A 207 30.37 5.91 19.39
N LEU A 208 29.80 5.77 18.19
CA LEU A 208 30.55 5.72 16.94
C LEU A 208 31.19 7.06 16.57
N ILE A 209 30.51 8.17 16.84
CA ILE A 209 31.01 9.52 16.59
C ILE A 209 32.29 9.79 17.40
N LYS A 210 32.44 9.23 18.61
CA LYS A 210 33.72 9.33 19.36
C LYS A 210 34.91 8.70 18.62
N LYS A 211 34.67 7.89 17.57
CA LYS A 211 35.67 7.24 16.69
C LYS A 211 35.68 7.85 15.25
N GLN A 212 35.22 9.10 15.09
CA GLN A 212 34.69 9.73 13.86
C GLN A 212 35.54 9.67 12.58
N LYS A 213 36.82 10.09 12.64
CA LYS A 213 37.57 10.45 11.41
C LYS A 213 37.90 9.23 10.55
N ASP A 214 38.25 8.11 11.17
CA ASP A 214 38.56 6.87 10.46
C ASP A 214 37.29 6.22 9.88
N LEU A 215 36.17 6.25 10.61
CA LEU A 215 34.89 5.72 10.12
C LEU A 215 34.36 6.47 8.91
N GLU A 216 34.37 7.81 8.93
CA GLU A 216 33.95 8.60 7.77
C GLU A 216 34.82 8.32 6.55
N TYR A 217 36.15 8.22 6.73
CA TYR A 217 37.07 7.87 5.66
C TYR A 217 36.78 6.45 5.09
N ARG A 218 36.59 5.45 5.96
CA ARG A 218 36.25 4.08 5.56
C ARG A 218 34.93 4.00 4.79
N ILE A 219 33.90 4.70 5.25
CA ILE A 219 32.59 4.77 4.58
C ILE A 219 32.74 5.42 3.20
N ARG A 220 33.37 6.60 3.11
CA ARG A 220 33.59 7.28 1.82
C ARG A 220 34.42 6.42 0.85
N LYS A 221 35.43 5.70 1.34
CA LYS A 221 36.23 4.77 0.54
C LYS A 221 35.40 3.60 0.04
N ASN A 222 34.53 3.03 0.89
CA ASN A 222 33.64 1.94 0.51
C ASN A 222 32.60 2.39 -0.53
N GLU A 223 31.97 3.55 -0.34
CA GLU A 223 31.02 4.12 -1.30
C GLU A 223 31.66 4.36 -2.68
N LYS A 224 32.91 4.85 -2.71
CA LYS A 224 33.66 4.99 -3.97
C LYS A 224 33.91 3.64 -4.65
N LYS A 225 34.22 2.58 -3.89
CA LYS A 225 34.40 1.23 -4.45
C LYS A 225 33.09 0.69 -5.03
N ILE A 226 31.98 0.86 -4.31
CA ILE A 226 30.65 0.43 -4.78
C ILE A 226 30.28 1.18 -6.06
N ALA A 227 30.49 2.50 -6.11
CA ALA A 227 30.20 3.31 -7.30
C ALA A 227 31.08 2.92 -8.50
N ALA A 228 32.36 2.60 -8.27
CA ALA A 228 33.25 2.12 -9.32
C ALA A 228 32.81 0.75 -9.87
N PHE A 229 32.41 -0.16 -8.97
CA PHE A 229 31.89 -1.47 -9.34
C PHE A 229 30.61 -1.36 -10.17
N ASP A 230 29.68 -0.51 -9.76
CA ASP A 230 28.43 -0.27 -10.49
C ASP A 230 28.66 0.33 -11.88
N LYS A 231 29.65 1.23 -12.02
CA LYS A 231 30.07 1.77 -13.31
C LYS A 231 30.66 0.69 -14.23
N GLU A 232 31.42 -0.25 -13.68
CA GLU A 232 31.98 -1.35 -14.45
C GLU A 232 30.89 -2.32 -14.93
N ILE A 233 29.87 -2.60 -14.11
CA ILE A 233 28.69 -3.38 -14.55
C ILE A 233 28.00 -2.68 -15.72
N GLU A 234 27.74 -1.38 -15.63
CA GLU A 234 27.14 -0.60 -16.74
C GLU A 234 27.99 -0.69 -18.02
N ARG A 235 29.33 -0.60 -17.88
CA ARG A 235 30.26 -0.72 -19.00
C ARG A 235 30.17 -2.10 -19.64
N LEU A 236 30.19 -3.17 -18.85
CA LEU A 236 30.12 -4.54 -19.37
C LEU A 236 28.77 -4.86 -20.00
N ILE A 237 27.68 -4.31 -19.45
CA ILE A 237 26.36 -4.38 -20.08
C ILE A 237 26.42 -3.73 -21.47
N LYS A 238 26.94 -2.50 -21.58
CA LYS A 238 27.06 -1.81 -22.86
C LYS A 238 27.90 -2.60 -23.87
N VAL A 239 29.07 -3.11 -23.46
CA VAL A 239 29.93 -3.95 -24.32
C VAL A 239 29.23 -5.23 -24.75
N ALA A 240 28.49 -5.89 -23.85
CA ALA A 240 27.75 -7.10 -24.18
C ALA A 240 26.63 -6.84 -25.19
N ILE A 241 25.96 -5.69 -25.09
CA ILE A 241 24.95 -5.22 -26.06
C ILE A 241 25.61 -4.96 -27.41
N ASP A 242 26.72 -4.22 -27.45
CA ASP A 242 27.41 -3.87 -28.69
C ASP A 242 27.91 -5.13 -29.43
N ASN A 243 28.46 -6.09 -28.69
CA ASN A 243 28.89 -7.38 -29.24
C ASN A 243 27.72 -8.23 -29.75
N ALA A 244 26.56 -8.19 -29.09
CA ALA A 244 25.36 -8.86 -29.56
C ALA A 244 24.85 -8.22 -30.87
N ASN A 245 24.81 -6.89 -30.94
CA ASN A 245 24.36 -6.15 -32.13
C ASN A 245 25.28 -6.37 -33.35
N ARG A 246 26.61 -6.43 -33.13
CA ARG A 246 27.59 -6.70 -34.20
C ARG A 246 27.41 -8.09 -34.83
N LYS A 247 26.99 -9.09 -34.05
CA LYS A 247 26.75 -10.45 -34.55
C LYS A 247 25.45 -10.59 -35.36
N THR A 248 24.55 -9.61 -35.27
CA THR A 248 23.22 -9.64 -35.92
C THR A 248 23.08 -8.64 -37.08
N SER A 249 24.20 -8.10 -37.61
CA SER A 249 24.28 -7.35 -38.88
C SER A 249 23.20 -6.26 -39.09
N SER A 250 23.00 -5.35 -38.14
CA SER A 250 22.22 -4.13 -38.38
C SER A 250 22.78 -2.93 -37.60
N PRO A 251 23.23 -1.86 -38.29
CA PRO A 251 23.80 -0.68 -37.65
C PRO A 251 22.69 0.32 -37.31
N SER A 252 22.09 0.24 -36.12
CA SER A 252 21.28 1.36 -35.61
C SER A 252 21.30 1.45 -34.08
N THR A 253 21.87 2.57 -33.59
CA THR A 253 21.56 3.30 -32.34
C THR A 253 21.17 2.48 -31.10
N LEU A 254 22.09 2.26 -30.15
CA LEU A 254 21.96 2.04 -28.67
C LEU A 254 20.77 1.23 -28.10
N ASN A 255 19.97 0.62 -28.97
CA ASN A 255 18.79 -0.17 -28.74
C ASN A 255 19.16 -1.51 -29.34
N PHE A 256 19.03 -2.57 -28.56
CA PHE A 256 19.26 -3.94 -29.02
C PHE A 256 18.66 -4.14 -30.43
N SER A 257 19.42 -4.67 -31.39
CA SER A 257 18.86 -5.22 -32.63
C SER A 257 18.13 -6.50 -32.26
N ILE A 258 16.91 -6.32 -31.75
CA ILE A 258 16.16 -7.40 -31.12
C ILE A 258 15.65 -8.33 -32.22
N THR A 259 16.03 -9.60 -32.18
CA THR A 259 15.35 -10.64 -32.96
C THR A 259 13.84 -10.56 -32.71
N PRO A 260 12.97 -10.91 -33.69
CA PRO A 260 11.52 -10.84 -33.51
C PRO A 260 11.05 -11.50 -32.19
N GLU A 261 11.67 -12.63 -31.83
CA GLU A 261 11.42 -13.35 -30.59
C GLU A 261 11.78 -12.53 -29.34
N ALA A 262 13.00 -11.97 -29.29
CA ALA A 262 13.42 -11.18 -28.14
C ALA A 262 12.59 -9.88 -28.00
N LYS A 263 12.01 -9.36 -29.09
CA LYS A 263 11.11 -8.19 -29.07
C LYS A 263 9.78 -8.55 -28.43
N LEU A 264 9.26 -9.76 -28.71
CA LEU A 264 8.08 -10.31 -28.05
C LEU A 264 8.33 -10.56 -26.55
N VAL A 265 9.51 -11.07 -26.19
CA VAL A 265 9.91 -11.26 -24.79
C VAL A 265 9.98 -9.92 -24.06
N GLY A 266 10.62 -8.90 -24.66
CA GLY A 266 10.71 -7.55 -24.08
C GLY A 266 9.33 -6.88 -23.91
N LYS A 267 8.45 -7.00 -24.91
CA LYS A 267 7.05 -6.55 -24.79
C LYS A 267 6.32 -7.26 -23.65
N SER A 268 6.51 -8.57 -23.53
CA SER A 268 5.90 -9.38 -22.46
C SER A 268 6.44 -8.99 -21.08
N PHE A 269 7.73 -8.68 -20.97
CA PHE A 269 8.35 -8.21 -19.73
C PHE A 269 7.75 -6.86 -19.31
N TYR A 270 7.66 -5.90 -20.24
CA TYR A 270 7.04 -4.61 -19.99
C TYR A 270 5.55 -4.73 -19.62
N ALA A 271 4.80 -5.61 -20.30
CA ALA A 271 3.39 -5.85 -20.01
C ALA A 271 3.14 -6.40 -18.59
N ASN A 272 4.14 -7.08 -17.99
CA ASN A 272 4.08 -7.59 -16.63
C ASN A 272 4.68 -6.62 -15.58
N LYS A 273 4.94 -5.36 -15.93
CA LYS A 273 5.42 -4.35 -14.99
C LYS A 273 4.50 -4.25 -13.76
N GLY A 274 5.09 -4.38 -12.58
CA GLY A 274 4.40 -4.35 -11.28
C GLY A 274 3.81 -5.70 -10.87
N LYS A 275 3.94 -6.75 -11.69
CA LYS A 275 3.46 -8.12 -11.43
C LYS A 275 4.58 -9.17 -11.46
N LEU A 276 5.84 -8.75 -11.61
CA LEU A 276 6.96 -9.68 -11.66
C LEU A 276 7.23 -10.28 -10.28
N PRO A 277 7.50 -11.60 -10.16
CA PRO A 277 7.85 -12.22 -8.89
C PRO A 277 9.14 -11.62 -8.30
N TRP A 278 9.30 -11.78 -6.99
CA TRP A 278 10.53 -11.38 -6.30
C TRP A 278 11.72 -12.25 -6.73
N PRO A 279 12.93 -11.66 -6.75
CA PRO A 279 14.15 -12.39 -7.06
C PRO A 279 14.60 -13.34 -5.94
N VAL A 280 13.93 -13.32 -4.78
CA VAL A 280 14.10 -14.25 -3.65
C VAL A 280 12.73 -14.75 -3.20
N GLU A 281 12.69 -15.78 -2.34
CA GLU A 281 11.46 -16.28 -1.76
C GLU A 281 10.87 -15.38 -0.69
N GLU A 282 11.71 -15.00 0.25
CA GLU A 282 11.38 -14.06 1.31
C GLU A 282 12.50 -13.04 1.42
N GLY A 283 12.17 -11.77 1.61
CA GLY A 283 13.20 -10.77 1.81
C GLY A 283 12.68 -9.36 1.98
N ILE A 284 13.56 -8.49 2.47
CA ILE A 284 13.25 -7.10 2.80
C ILE A 284 14.20 -6.18 2.08
N VAL A 285 13.68 -5.11 1.50
CA VAL A 285 14.50 -4.09 0.85
C VAL A 285 15.17 -3.23 1.92
N ILE A 286 16.45 -3.46 2.14
CA ILE A 286 17.27 -2.67 3.09
C ILE A 286 17.80 -1.39 2.44
N GLN A 287 18.08 -1.43 1.13
CA GLN A 287 18.59 -0.29 0.36
C GLN A 287 17.79 -0.09 -0.92
N ASN A 288 17.33 1.14 -1.13
CA ASN A 288 16.52 1.53 -2.28
C ASN A 288 17.40 1.95 -3.47
N PHE A 289 16.78 1.95 -4.64
CA PHE A 289 17.34 2.56 -5.85
C PHE A 289 17.48 4.08 -5.72
N GLY A 290 18.52 4.64 -6.32
CA GLY A 290 18.79 6.07 -6.40
C GLY A 290 19.80 6.55 -5.36
N THR A 291 19.74 7.85 -5.06
CA THR A 291 20.64 8.49 -4.11
C THR A 291 19.98 8.66 -2.76
N GLN A 292 20.59 8.14 -1.71
CA GLN A 292 20.10 8.22 -0.33
C GLN A 292 21.22 8.72 0.60
N LEU A 293 20.86 9.37 1.70
CA LEU A 293 21.83 9.77 2.72
C LEU A 293 22.27 8.54 3.52
N HIS A 294 23.55 8.47 3.88
CA HIS A 294 24.03 7.38 4.73
C HIS A 294 23.44 7.53 6.16
N PRO A 295 22.94 6.45 6.80
CA PRO A 295 22.27 6.52 8.11
C PRO A 295 23.15 7.13 9.21
N VAL A 296 24.43 6.75 9.25
CA VAL A 296 25.42 7.26 10.21
C VAL A 296 26.05 8.60 9.76
N VAL A 297 26.62 8.64 8.54
CA VAL A 297 27.36 9.81 8.03
C VAL A 297 26.47 10.64 7.10
N ARG A 298 25.72 11.58 7.67
CA ARG A 298 24.77 12.43 6.92
C ARG A 298 25.41 13.32 5.83
N THR A 299 26.72 13.52 5.87
CA THR A 299 27.47 14.26 4.82
C THR A 299 27.68 13.42 3.55
N THR A 300 27.55 12.10 3.63
CA THR A 300 27.85 11.17 2.52
C THR A 300 26.55 10.64 1.90
N LYS A 301 26.51 10.65 0.57
CA LYS A 301 25.40 10.12 -0.23
C LYS A 301 25.77 8.74 -0.77
N ILE A 302 24.90 7.76 -0.54
CA ILE A 302 24.96 6.42 -1.12
C ILE A 302 24.22 6.46 -2.45
N ARG A 303 24.89 6.08 -3.55
CA ARG A 303 24.25 5.90 -4.85
C ARG A 303 24.06 4.41 -5.12
N SER A 304 22.82 4.01 -5.37
CA SER A 304 22.46 2.63 -5.68
C SER A 304 21.82 2.52 -7.05
N ASN A 305 22.40 1.72 -7.94
CA ASN A 305 21.82 1.40 -9.26
C ASN A 305 20.73 0.30 -9.21
N GLY A 306 20.43 -0.22 -8.03
CA GLY A 306 19.43 -1.26 -7.81
C GLY A 306 18.84 -1.23 -6.39
N ILE A 307 18.17 -2.31 -6.02
CA ILE A 307 17.73 -2.56 -4.65
C ILE A 307 18.59 -3.63 -4.00
N THR A 308 18.87 -3.51 -2.70
CA THR A 308 19.47 -4.58 -1.92
C THR A 308 18.41 -5.21 -1.04
N ILE A 309 18.31 -6.54 -1.12
CA ILE A 309 17.30 -7.34 -0.43
C ILE A 309 18.02 -8.22 0.59
N ALA A 310 17.70 -8.05 1.87
CA ALA A 310 18.11 -8.99 2.91
C ALA A 310 17.15 -10.19 2.90
N THR A 311 17.68 -11.40 2.94
CA THR A 311 16.93 -12.66 2.87
C THR A 311 17.39 -13.62 3.97
N ASN A 312 16.65 -14.72 4.17
CA ASN A 312 17.08 -15.81 5.04
C ASN A 312 18.44 -16.37 4.58
N GLN A 313 19.19 -16.94 5.53
CA GLN A 313 20.40 -17.69 5.22
C GLN A 313 20.08 -18.82 4.23
N THR A 314 21.06 -19.15 3.39
CA THR A 314 20.97 -20.20 2.35
C THR A 314 19.89 -20.01 1.29
N ALA A 315 19.24 -18.84 1.24
CA ALA A 315 18.22 -18.56 0.22
C ALA A 315 18.78 -18.55 -1.21
N ASP A 316 17.96 -19.02 -2.14
CA ASP A 316 18.27 -19.03 -3.57
C ASP A 316 17.76 -17.76 -4.27
N ALA A 317 18.60 -17.16 -5.11
CA ALA A 317 18.21 -16.16 -6.08
C ALA A 317 17.47 -16.82 -7.24
N ARG A 318 16.37 -16.20 -7.70
CA ARG A 318 15.44 -16.74 -8.69
C ARG A 318 15.21 -15.76 -9.85
N ALA A 319 15.00 -16.31 -11.04
CA ALA A 319 14.69 -15.55 -12.23
C ALA A 319 13.33 -14.84 -12.09
N ILE A 320 13.29 -13.53 -12.32
CA ILE A 320 12.04 -12.77 -12.22
C ILE A 320 11.14 -12.94 -13.45
N PHE A 321 11.71 -13.36 -14.58
CA PHE A 321 10.98 -13.56 -15.82
C PHE A 321 11.72 -14.54 -16.75
N LYS A 322 11.07 -14.97 -17.83
CA LYS A 322 11.73 -15.77 -18.87
C LYS A 322 12.85 -14.97 -19.54
N GLY A 323 14.03 -15.55 -19.72
CA GLY A 323 15.18 -14.84 -20.27
C GLY A 323 16.37 -15.73 -20.55
N ILE A 324 17.43 -15.16 -21.11
CA ILE A 324 18.66 -15.88 -21.46
C ILE A 324 19.81 -15.33 -20.62
N VAL A 325 20.63 -16.21 -20.03
CA VAL A 325 21.81 -15.79 -19.27
C VAL A 325 22.83 -15.17 -20.21
N MET A 326 23.10 -13.87 -20.06
CA MET A 326 24.06 -13.16 -20.90
C MET A 326 25.50 -13.52 -20.54
N THR A 327 25.82 -13.42 -19.25
CA THR A 327 27.16 -13.68 -18.74
C THR A 327 27.11 -13.83 -17.22
N VAL A 328 28.08 -14.56 -16.70
CA VAL A 328 28.40 -14.61 -15.27
C VAL A 328 29.67 -13.79 -15.10
N LEU A 329 29.59 -12.72 -14.31
CA LEU A 329 30.72 -11.85 -13.98
C LEU A 329 31.30 -12.30 -12.65
N SER A 330 32.60 -12.54 -12.61
CA SER A 330 33.35 -12.74 -11.38
C SER A 330 34.59 -11.85 -11.42
N TYR A 331 34.83 -11.09 -10.35
CA TYR A 331 36.06 -10.30 -10.20
C TYR A 331 36.81 -10.75 -8.96
N LYS A 332 38.13 -10.57 -8.98
CA LYS A 332 39.00 -10.90 -7.85
C LYS A 332 38.58 -10.06 -6.64
N GLY A 333 38.07 -10.71 -5.60
CA GLY A 333 37.61 -10.07 -4.37
C GLY A 333 36.14 -9.58 -4.36
N SER A 334 35.34 -9.92 -5.38
CA SER A 334 33.89 -9.68 -5.37
C SER A 334 33.12 -10.97 -5.65
N ASN A 335 31.96 -11.12 -5.03
CA ASN A 335 31.09 -12.25 -5.29
C ASN A 335 30.51 -12.22 -6.71
N PRO A 336 30.29 -13.40 -7.34
CA PRO A 336 29.70 -13.52 -8.66
C PRO A 336 28.42 -12.70 -8.87
N THR A 337 28.26 -12.20 -10.10
CA THR A 337 27.06 -11.51 -10.59
C THR A 337 26.55 -12.19 -11.85
N VAL A 338 25.27 -12.52 -11.90
CA VAL A 338 24.63 -13.10 -13.09
C VAL A 338 23.79 -12.03 -13.79
N LEU A 339 24.00 -11.86 -15.09
CA LEU A 339 23.19 -11.00 -15.94
C LEU A 339 22.24 -11.84 -16.79
N VAL A 340 20.94 -11.54 -16.73
CA VAL A 340 19.90 -12.23 -17.52
C VAL A 340 19.20 -11.24 -18.44
N GLN A 341 19.10 -11.59 -19.72
CA GLN A 341 18.45 -10.79 -20.75
C GLN A 341 16.98 -11.18 -20.90
N HIS A 342 16.11 -10.18 -20.90
CA HIS A 342 14.67 -10.26 -21.13
C HIS A 342 14.27 -9.36 -22.30
N GLY A 343 14.83 -9.61 -23.49
CA GLY A 343 14.66 -8.75 -24.66
C GLY A 343 15.47 -7.46 -24.55
N SER A 344 14.78 -6.31 -24.45
CA SER A 344 15.39 -4.99 -24.25
C SER A 344 15.78 -4.68 -22.80
N TYR A 345 15.43 -5.56 -21.86
CA TYR A 345 15.72 -5.41 -20.44
C TYR A 345 16.78 -6.40 -19.99
N ILE A 346 17.61 -6.00 -19.03
CA ILE A 346 18.62 -6.86 -18.42
C ILE A 346 18.42 -6.81 -16.91
N THR A 347 18.45 -7.96 -16.26
CA THR A 347 18.42 -8.07 -14.80
C THR A 347 19.79 -8.51 -14.30
N ALA A 348 20.24 -7.90 -13.21
CA ALA A 348 21.51 -8.23 -12.57
C ALA A 348 21.26 -8.78 -11.18
N TYR A 349 21.82 -9.97 -10.93
CA TYR A 349 21.80 -10.68 -9.66
C TYR A 349 23.20 -10.70 -9.09
N THR A 350 23.50 -9.78 -8.18
CA THR A 350 24.83 -9.58 -7.60
C THR A 350 24.89 -10.11 -6.17
N ASN A 351 26.09 -10.53 -5.75
CA ASN A 351 26.37 -11.08 -4.43
C ASN A 351 25.91 -12.54 -4.25
N LEU A 352 26.18 -13.38 -5.25
CA LEU A 352 25.89 -14.81 -5.20
C LEU A 352 27.10 -15.58 -4.64
N GLU A 353 26.85 -16.56 -3.77
CA GLU A 353 27.86 -17.50 -3.25
C GLU A 353 28.22 -18.54 -4.32
N VAL A 354 27.18 -19.14 -4.90
CA VAL A 354 27.28 -20.21 -5.90
C VAL A 354 26.35 -19.88 -7.05
N VAL A 355 26.81 -20.08 -8.29
CA VAL A 355 26.00 -19.87 -9.49
C VAL A 355 25.62 -21.23 -10.08
N TYR A 356 24.33 -21.45 -10.32
CA TYR A 356 23.79 -22.70 -10.87
C TYR A 356 23.67 -22.69 -12.39
N VAL A 357 23.69 -21.50 -13.00
CA VAL A 357 23.38 -21.30 -14.40
C VAL A 357 24.63 -21.01 -15.24
N LYS A 358 24.56 -21.37 -16.53
CA LYS A 358 25.64 -21.14 -17.49
C LYS A 358 25.26 -20.06 -18.51
N LYS A 359 26.27 -19.40 -19.09
CA LYS A 359 26.08 -18.44 -20.19
C LYS A 359 25.32 -19.10 -21.35
N GLY A 360 24.31 -18.43 -21.87
CA GLY A 360 23.45 -18.90 -22.96
C GLY A 360 22.27 -19.78 -22.52
N GLN A 361 22.18 -20.15 -21.24
CA GLN A 361 21.05 -20.93 -20.73
C GLN A 361 19.76 -20.11 -20.77
N SER A 362 18.68 -20.72 -21.26
CA SER A 362 17.33 -20.15 -21.18
C SER A 362 16.71 -20.47 -19.81
N LEU A 363 16.22 -19.43 -19.13
CA LEU A 363 15.61 -19.50 -17.80
C LEU A 363 14.10 -19.30 -17.87
N ARG A 364 13.37 -20.04 -17.05
CA ARG A 364 11.95 -19.87 -16.78
C ARG A 364 11.74 -18.95 -15.56
N PRO A 365 10.59 -18.28 -15.43
CA PRO A 365 10.26 -17.52 -14.23
C PRO A 365 10.35 -18.41 -12.98
N LYS A 366 10.92 -17.87 -11.88
CA LYS A 366 11.20 -18.54 -10.59
C LYS A 366 12.26 -19.64 -10.62
N GLU A 367 12.92 -19.88 -11.75
CA GLU A 367 14.04 -20.82 -11.82
C GLU A 367 15.22 -20.32 -10.98
N LYS A 368 15.91 -21.24 -10.29
CA LYS A 368 17.03 -20.92 -9.40
C LYS A 368 18.26 -20.52 -10.22
N ILE A 369 18.83 -19.35 -9.91
CA ILE A 369 20.00 -18.79 -10.60
C ILE A 369 21.28 -19.10 -9.80
N GLY A 370 21.20 -19.03 -8.48
CA GLY A 370 22.35 -19.22 -7.60
C GLY A 370 21.97 -19.01 -6.14
N LYS A 371 22.85 -19.42 -5.24
CA LYS A 371 22.71 -19.24 -3.79
C LYS A 371 23.18 -17.84 -3.41
N VAL A 372 22.44 -17.13 -2.55
CA VAL A 372 22.81 -15.79 -2.10
C VAL A 372 23.94 -15.86 -1.06
N PHE A 373 24.94 -14.99 -1.19
CA PHE A 373 26.07 -14.96 -0.27
C PHE A 373 25.68 -14.51 1.14
N THR A 374 26.06 -15.31 2.12
CA THR A 374 25.98 -14.97 3.55
C THR A 374 27.34 -14.47 4.01
N ASN A 375 27.41 -13.24 4.50
CA ASN A 375 28.66 -12.71 5.05
C ASN A 375 28.95 -13.38 6.41
N PRO A 376 30.08 -14.09 6.58
CA PRO A 376 30.38 -14.82 7.82
C PRO A 376 30.64 -13.89 9.01
N THR A 377 31.07 -12.65 8.78
CA THR A 377 31.34 -11.67 9.85
C THR A 377 30.07 -11.00 10.35
N THR A 378 29.16 -10.63 9.44
CA THR A 378 27.92 -9.90 9.80
C THR A 378 26.70 -10.82 9.93
N GLY A 379 26.79 -12.05 9.43
CA GLY A 379 25.69 -13.00 9.35
C GLY A 379 24.59 -12.63 8.35
N LYS A 380 24.76 -11.53 7.61
CA LYS A 380 23.75 -11.01 6.69
C LYS A 380 23.81 -11.71 5.34
N THR A 381 22.64 -12.06 4.81
CA THR A 381 22.47 -12.63 3.47
C THR A 381 21.77 -11.59 2.61
N GLU A 382 22.50 -11.01 1.65
CA GLU A 382 22.05 -9.84 0.89
C GLU A 382 22.15 -10.08 -0.61
N LEU A 383 21.05 -9.90 -1.33
CA LEU A 383 21.03 -9.92 -2.79
C LEU A 383 20.94 -8.48 -3.30
N LYS A 384 21.91 -8.06 -4.12
CA LYS A 384 21.79 -6.79 -4.86
C LYS A 384 21.14 -7.08 -6.22
N PHE A 385 19.94 -6.56 -6.41
CA PHE A 385 19.12 -6.76 -7.59
C PHE A 385 18.95 -5.46 -8.37
N SER A 386 19.31 -5.46 -9.65
CA SER A 386 19.19 -4.28 -10.51
C SER A 386 18.48 -4.63 -11.82
N ILE A 387 17.70 -3.69 -12.34
CA ILE A 387 17.07 -3.79 -13.66
C ILE A 387 17.64 -2.69 -14.53
N PHE A 388 18.01 -3.03 -15.76
CA PHE A 388 18.49 -2.12 -16.77
C PHE A 388 17.56 -2.16 -17.97
N GLN A 389 17.26 -1.00 -18.53
CA GLN A 389 16.66 -0.87 -19.85
C GLN A 389 17.77 -0.53 -20.85
N SER A 390 18.06 -1.44 -21.77
CA SER A 390 19.31 -1.42 -22.55
C SER A 390 20.52 -1.30 -21.61
N SER A 391 21.10 -0.11 -21.47
CA SER A 391 22.25 0.16 -20.59
C SER A 391 21.92 1.05 -19.38
N THR A 392 20.70 1.56 -19.25
CA THR A 392 20.36 2.52 -18.18
C THR A 392 19.70 1.82 -17.00
N PRO A 393 20.17 2.03 -15.76
CA PRO A 393 19.57 1.42 -14.59
C PRO A 393 18.22 2.09 -14.29
N ILE A 394 17.20 1.28 -14.02
CA ILE A 394 15.83 1.73 -13.70
C ILE A 394 15.41 1.19 -12.33
N ASN A 395 14.51 1.91 -11.65
CA ASN A 395 14.06 1.54 -10.31
C ASN A 395 13.29 0.20 -10.29
N PRO A 396 13.82 -0.87 -9.67
CA PRO A 396 13.17 -2.19 -9.66
C PRO A 396 11.85 -2.24 -8.89
N LYS A 397 11.61 -1.32 -7.95
CA LYS A 397 10.42 -1.31 -7.09
C LYS A 397 9.11 -1.16 -7.87
N GLY A 398 9.14 -0.48 -9.02
CA GLY A 398 7.98 -0.34 -9.89
C GLY A 398 7.70 -1.55 -10.78
N TRP A 399 8.57 -2.57 -10.74
CA TRP A 399 8.52 -3.75 -11.61
C TRP A 399 8.14 -5.01 -10.86
N ILE A 400 8.66 -5.16 -9.64
CA ILE A 400 8.41 -6.32 -8.78
C ILE A 400 7.05 -6.17 -8.07
N TYR A 401 6.29 -7.25 -8.02
CA TYR A 401 5.04 -7.37 -7.28
C TYR A 401 5.29 -7.18 -5.79
N ARG A 402 4.56 -6.30 -5.12
CA ARG A 402 4.70 -6.09 -3.67
C ARG A 402 3.97 -7.23 -2.95
N LEU A 403 4.70 -8.02 -2.15
CA LEU A 403 4.14 -9.10 -1.33
C LEU A 403 3.04 -8.60 -0.38
#